data_AF-A0A4P7SHN5-F1
#
_entry.id   AF-A0A4P7SHN5-F1
#
_cell.length_a   1.000
_cell.length_b   1.000
_cell.length_c   1.000
_cell.angle_alpha   90.00
_cell.angle_beta   90.00
_cell.angle_gamma   90.00
#
_symmetry.space_group_name_H-M   'P 1'
#
loop_
_entity.id
_entity.type
_entity.pdbx_description
1 polymer ?
#
loop_
_entity_poly.entity_id
_entity_poly.type
_entity_poly.pdbx_seq_one_letter_code
_entity_poly.pdbx_strand_id
1 'polypeptide(L)'
;MSRSRITRPETRIIPRAGGHVTVRVEGFHEGDAVLPRPDRLGRFKVEVARDEQGLRLLDAHRRPIGRLGASWSRTLGDELAACERDGVVPVVRASLVGPRGERDMFVLLAWPSRRTAVPTQARPVRTAVGASASGSGGR
;
A
#
# COMPACT_ATOMS: atom_id res chain seq x y z
N MET A 1 30.27 14.68 -24.25
CA MET A 1 28.92 14.12 -24.51
C MET A 1 28.33 13.59 -23.21
N SER A 2 27.51 14.38 -22.53
CA SER A 2 26.92 14.01 -21.23
C SER A 2 25.81 12.99 -21.46
N ARG A 3 25.94 11.77 -20.94
CA ARG A 3 24.85 10.81 -20.92
C ARG A 3 23.81 11.34 -19.92
N SER A 4 22.72 11.91 -20.42
CA SER A 4 21.53 12.17 -19.60
C SER A 4 21.19 10.89 -18.85
N ARG A 5 21.44 10.87 -17.53
CA ARG A 5 20.97 9.78 -16.68
C ARG A 5 19.46 9.88 -16.73
N ILE A 6 18.83 8.95 -17.45
CA ILE A 6 17.40 8.71 -17.32
C ILE A 6 17.23 8.22 -15.89
N THR A 7 16.92 9.13 -14.97
CA THR A 7 16.53 8.78 -13.62
C THR A 7 15.25 7.97 -13.76
N ARG A 8 15.35 6.65 -13.59
CA ARG A 8 14.16 5.80 -13.56
C ARG A 8 13.29 6.32 -12.41
N PRO A 9 11.98 6.56 -12.64
CA PRO A 9 11.11 7.01 -11.57
C PRO A 9 11.17 6.00 -10.42
N GLU A 10 11.31 6.52 -9.21
CA GLU A 10 11.40 5.70 -8.01
C GLU A 10 10.10 4.92 -7.82
N THR A 11 10.20 3.62 -7.57
CA THR A 11 9.02 2.76 -7.34
C THR A 11 8.83 2.48 -5.86
N ARG A 12 7.59 2.51 -5.38
CA ARG A 12 7.23 2.16 -4.00
C ARG A 12 6.28 0.97 -3.96
N ILE A 13 6.63 -0.05 -3.18
CA ILE A 13 5.73 -1.19 -2.97
C ILE A 13 4.57 -0.74 -2.09
N ILE A 14 3.35 -0.96 -2.56
CA ILE A 14 2.12 -0.80 -1.81
C ILE A 14 1.32 -2.10 -1.85
N PRO A 15 0.49 -2.36 -0.83
CA PRO A 15 0.48 -1.68 0.46
C PRO A 15 1.73 -1.99 1.30
N ARG A 16 2.16 -1.04 2.14
CA ARG A 16 3.42 -1.13 2.90
C ARG A 16 3.36 -1.98 4.16
N ALA A 17 2.19 -2.16 4.74
CA ALA A 17 1.98 -2.82 6.02
C ALA A 17 0.60 -3.48 6.10
N GLY A 18 0.43 -4.39 7.07
CA GLY A 18 -0.83 -5.10 7.32
C GLY A 18 -0.73 -6.61 7.06
N GLY A 19 -1.83 -7.31 7.32
CA GLY A 19 -1.98 -8.73 6.97
C GLY A 19 -2.11 -8.88 5.46
N HIS A 20 -1.26 -9.69 4.83
CA HIS A 20 -1.28 -9.84 3.38
C HIS A 20 -2.35 -10.85 2.94
N VAL A 21 -3.08 -10.51 1.88
CA VAL A 21 -4.04 -11.38 1.19
C VAL A 21 -3.67 -11.48 -0.30
N THR A 22 -3.85 -12.67 -0.86
CA THR A 22 -3.68 -12.89 -2.30
C THR A 22 -4.99 -12.60 -3.03
N VAL A 23 -4.91 -11.75 -4.05
CA VAL A 23 -6.08 -11.31 -4.83
C VAL A 23 -5.83 -11.64 -6.28
N ARG A 24 -6.78 -12.36 -6.90
CA ARG A 24 -6.71 -12.68 -8.32
C ARG A 24 -6.85 -11.41 -9.14
N VAL A 25 -6.05 -11.29 -10.19
CA VAL A 25 -6.15 -10.22 -11.18
C VAL A 25 -7.17 -10.63 -12.22
N GLU A 26 -8.20 -9.82 -12.39
CA GLU A 26 -9.26 -10.03 -13.36
C GLU A 26 -8.78 -9.67 -14.77
N GLY A 27 -9.10 -10.52 -15.76
CA GLY A 27 -8.76 -10.29 -17.16
C GLY A 27 -7.28 -10.45 -17.52
N PHE A 28 -6.47 -11.03 -16.64
CA PHE A 28 -5.09 -11.37 -16.95
C PHE A 28 -5.03 -12.63 -17.83
N HIS A 29 -4.24 -12.55 -18.90
CA HIS A 29 -3.94 -13.66 -19.79
C HIS A 29 -2.42 -13.80 -19.95
N GLU A 30 -1.89 -15.00 -19.70
CA GLU A 30 -0.46 -15.25 -19.84
C GLU A 30 -0.04 -15.18 -21.33
N GLY A 31 0.99 -14.40 -21.62
CA GLY A 31 1.51 -14.21 -22.99
C GLY A 31 1.18 -12.85 -23.59
N ASP A 32 0.12 -12.18 -23.12
CA ASP A 32 -0.32 -10.89 -23.65
C ASP A 32 0.44 -9.69 -23.04
N ALA A 33 1.21 -9.94 -21.97
CA ALA A 33 1.86 -8.93 -21.15
C ALA A 33 3.39 -9.06 -21.16
N VAL A 34 4.09 -7.92 -21.21
CA VAL A 34 5.54 -7.90 -20.96
C VAL A 34 5.80 -7.69 -19.48
N LEU A 35 5.89 -8.80 -18.75
CA LEU A 35 6.08 -8.75 -17.29
C LEU A 35 7.50 -8.29 -16.91
N PRO A 36 7.64 -7.53 -15.81
CA PRO A 36 8.94 -7.22 -15.23
C PRO A 36 9.75 -8.48 -14.90
N ARG A 37 11.06 -8.34 -14.71
CA ARG A 37 11.89 -9.47 -14.28
C ARG A 37 11.45 -9.92 -12.88
N PRO A 38 11.15 -11.23 -12.67
CA PRO A 38 10.81 -11.73 -11.35
C PRO A 38 12.00 -11.69 -10.39
N ASP A 39 11.72 -11.62 -9.10
CA ASP A 39 12.71 -11.82 -8.04
C ASP A 39 13.08 -13.31 -7.90
N ARG A 40 13.99 -13.63 -6.97
CA ARG A 40 14.45 -15.01 -6.72
C ARG A 40 13.33 -15.96 -6.26
N LEU A 41 12.18 -15.43 -5.85
CA LEU A 41 11.00 -16.18 -5.43
C LEU A 41 9.91 -16.22 -6.51
N GLY A 42 10.21 -15.78 -7.73
CA GLY A 42 9.25 -15.76 -8.83
C GLY A 42 8.22 -14.63 -8.75
N ARG A 43 8.45 -13.61 -7.92
CA ARG A 43 7.49 -12.51 -7.71
C ARG A 43 7.84 -11.30 -8.56
N PHE A 44 6.81 -10.62 -9.03
CA PHE A 44 6.91 -9.45 -9.89
C PHE A 44 6.58 -8.18 -9.10
N LYS A 45 7.11 -7.03 -9.52
CA LYS A 45 6.64 -5.72 -9.08
C LYS A 45 5.87 -5.09 -10.23
N VAL A 46 4.55 -5.07 -10.11
CA VAL A 46 3.66 -4.63 -11.19
C VAL A 46 3.12 -3.25 -10.83
N GLU A 47 3.19 -2.30 -11.76
CA GLU A 47 2.66 -0.95 -11.53
C GLU A 47 1.14 -1.02 -11.39
N VAL A 48 0.60 -0.26 -10.43
CA VAL A 48 -0.84 -0.14 -10.22
C VAL A 48 -1.26 1.29 -10.46
N ALA A 49 -2.31 1.49 -11.25
CA ALA A 49 -2.86 2.80 -11.52
C ALA A 49 -4.36 2.82 -11.21
N ARG A 50 -4.86 3.96 -10.77
CA ARG A 50 -6.30 4.20 -10.64
C ARG A 50 -6.87 4.68 -11.97
N ASP A 51 -8.05 4.19 -12.31
CA ASP A 51 -8.88 4.72 -13.39
C ASP A 51 -10.36 4.73 -12.97
N GLU A 52 -11.25 5.05 -13.92
CA GLU A 52 -12.70 5.15 -13.69
C GLU A 52 -13.33 3.84 -13.22
N GLN A 53 -12.76 2.70 -13.59
CA GLN A 53 -13.28 1.36 -13.32
C GLN A 53 -12.66 0.75 -12.05
N GLY A 54 -11.66 1.41 -11.47
CA GLY A 54 -11.03 1.01 -10.22
C GLY A 54 -9.51 1.00 -10.31
N LEU A 55 -8.89 -0.14 -10.00
CA LEU A 55 -7.44 -0.31 -10.10
C LEU A 55 -7.10 -1.21 -11.28
N ARG A 56 -6.21 -0.72 -12.14
CA ARG A 56 -5.61 -1.48 -13.23
C ARG A 56 -4.15 -1.77 -12.93
N LEU A 57 -3.68 -2.93 -13.37
CA LEU A 57 -2.28 -3.30 -13.35
C LEU A 57 -1.66 -3.04 -14.70
N LEU A 58 -0.41 -2.60 -14.70
CA LEU A 58 0.32 -2.26 -15.91
C LEU A 58 1.58 -3.12 -16.06
N ASP A 59 1.88 -3.52 -17.29
CA ASP A 59 3.11 -4.23 -17.65
C ASP A 59 4.34 -3.30 -17.67
N ALA A 60 5.50 -3.84 -18.06
CA ALA A 60 6.75 -3.09 -18.15
C ALA A 60 6.71 -1.96 -19.21
N HIS A 61 5.74 -1.99 -20.13
CA HIS A 61 5.49 -0.97 -21.16
C HIS A 61 4.30 -0.06 -20.81
N ARG A 62 3.81 -0.12 -19.57
CA ARG A 62 2.64 0.63 -19.09
C ARG A 62 1.33 0.30 -19.81
N ARG A 63 1.22 -0.89 -20.38
CA ARG A 63 -0.03 -1.39 -20.96
C ARG A 63 -0.87 -2.09 -19.90
N PRO A 64 -2.20 -1.90 -19.89
CA PRO A 64 -3.07 -2.62 -18.97
C PRO A 64 -3.00 -4.13 -19.19
N ILE A 65 -2.87 -4.89 -18.09
CA ILE A 65 -2.80 -6.37 -18.12
C ILE A 65 -3.91 -7.04 -17.32
N GLY A 66 -4.73 -6.25 -16.65
CA GLY A 66 -5.80 -6.75 -15.80
C GLY A 66 -6.18 -5.75 -14.73
N ARG A 67 -7.15 -6.13 -13.90
CA ARG A 67 -7.79 -5.26 -12.92
C ARG A 67 -7.92 -5.94 -11.57
N LEU A 68 -8.07 -5.10 -10.55
CA LEU A 68 -8.49 -5.53 -9.22
C LEU A 68 -9.93 -5.08 -9.00
N GLY A 69 -10.73 -5.93 -8.34
CA GLY A 69 -12.11 -5.60 -8.01
C GLY A 69 -12.24 -4.25 -7.30
N ALA A 70 -13.33 -3.52 -7.59
CA ALA A 70 -13.51 -2.12 -7.22
C ALA A 70 -13.36 -1.81 -5.72
N SER A 71 -13.59 -2.78 -4.84
CA SER A 71 -13.38 -2.64 -3.39
C SER A 71 -11.95 -2.24 -3.03
N TRP A 72 -10.95 -2.69 -3.81
CA TRP A 72 -9.54 -2.42 -3.56
C TRP A 72 -9.13 -0.98 -3.82
N SER A 73 -9.86 -0.27 -4.68
CA SER A 73 -9.66 1.16 -4.92
C SER A 73 -9.76 1.97 -3.63
N ARG A 74 -10.71 1.64 -2.76
CA ARG A 74 -10.86 2.30 -1.46
C ARG A 74 -9.74 1.90 -0.52
N THR A 75 -9.43 0.60 -0.44
CA THR A 75 -8.40 0.07 0.46
C THR A 75 -7.02 0.65 0.21
N LEU A 76 -6.62 0.83 -1.05
CA LEU A 76 -5.29 1.36 -1.42
C LEU A 76 -5.28 2.86 -1.67
N GLY A 77 -6.43 3.54 -1.49
CA GLY A 77 -6.58 4.93 -1.91
C GLY A 77 -5.59 5.89 -1.27
N ASP A 78 -5.39 5.78 0.04
CA ASP A 78 -4.49 6.66 0.79
C ASP A 78 -3.03 6.46 0.38
N GLU A 79 -2.61 5.22 0.14
CA GLU A 79 -1.24 4.89 -0.29
C GLU A 79 -0.97 5.31 -1.73
N LEU A 80 -1.95 5.15 -2.63
CA LEU A 80 -1.87 5.64 -4.00
C LEU A 80 -1.74 7.17 -4.03
N ALA A 81 -2.57 7.87 -3.25
CA ALA A 81 -2.49 9.33 -3.13
C ALA A 81 -1.15 9.79 -2.51
N ALA A 82 -0.60 9.03 -1.56
CA ALA A 82 0.73 9.29 -1.02
C ALA A 82 1.84 9.08 -2.07
N CYS A 83 1.76 8.04 -2.88
CA CYS A 83 2.70 7.83 -3.98
C CYS A 83 2.67 8.96 -5.00
N GLU A 84 1.48 9.43 -5.38
CA GLU A 84 1.29 10.55 -6.29
C GLU A 84 1.92 11.84 -5.74
N ARG A 85 1.64 12.19 -4.47
CA ARG A 85 2.23 13.36 -3.81
C ARG A 85 3.76 13.30 -3.75
N ASP A 86 4.31 12.12 -3.55
CA ASP A 86 5.76 11.91 -3.43
C ASP A 86 6.45 11.75 -4.80
N GLY A 87 5.70 11.76 -5.91
CA GLY A 87 6.24 11.57 -7.26
C GLY A 87 6.82 10.16 -7.49
N VAL A 88 6.36 9.15 -6.75
CA VAL A 88 6.83 7.77 -6.85
C VAL A 88 5.79 6.88 -7.52
N VAL A 89 6.25 5.88 -8.27
CA VAL A 89 5.38 4.93 -8.97
C VAL A 89 4.93 3.83 -8.00
N PRO A 90 3.62 3.68 -7.72
CA PRO A 90 3.12 2.61 -6.88
C PRO A 90 3.20 1.26 -7.61
N VAL A 91 3.77 0.26 -6.94
CA VAL A 91 3.84 -1.12 -7.44
C VAL A 91 3.29 -2.09 -6.42
N VAL A 92 2.62 -3.15 -6.87
CA VAL A 92 2.17 -4.27 -6.05
C VAL A 92 3.05 -5.49 -6.31
N ARG A 93 3.19 -6.37 -5.32
CA ARG A 93 3.84 -7.66 -5.54
C ARG A 93 2.87 -8.59 -6.24
N ALA A 94 3.30 -9.24 -7.31
CA ALA A 94 2.48 -10.21 -8.04
C ALA A 94 3.19 -11.56 -8.16
N SER A 95 2.44 -12.61 -8.47
CA SER A 95 2.94 -13.95 -8.76
C SER A 95 2.03 -14.62 -9.78
N LEU A 96 2.61 -15.52 -10.57
CA LEU A 96 1.87 -16.37 -11.49
C LEU A 96 1.69 -17.74 -10.87
N VAL A 97 0.47 -18.27 -10.89
CA VAL A 97 0.10 -19.54 -10.28
C VAL A 97 -0.58 -20.42 -11.31
N GLY A 98 -0.20 -21.70 -11.36
CA GLY A 98 -0.75 -22.69 -12.29
C GLY A 98 0.26 -23.22 -13.31
N PRO A 99 -0.20 -24.09 -14.24
CA PRO A 99 0.61 -24.61 -15.34
C PRO A 99 1.01 -23.49 -16.31
N ARG A 100 2.22 -23.56 -16.86
CA ARG A 100 2.70 -22.59 -17.85
C ARG A 100 1.78 -22.55 -19.07
N GLY A 101 1.36 -21.36 -19.48
CA GLY A 101 0.41 -21.14 -20.57
C GLY A 101 -1.03 -20.94 -20.09
N GLU A 102 -1.31 -21.32 -18.84
CA GLU A 102 -2.64 -21.24 -18.22
C GLU A 102 -2.56 -20.52 -16.86
N ARG A 103 -1.47 -19.79 -16.58
CA ARG A 103 -1.27 -19.20 -15.25
C ARG A 103 -2.19 -18.03 -15.01
N ASP A 104 -2.76 -18.03 -13.81
CA ASP A 104 -3.43 -16.87 -13.24
C ASP A 104 -2.43 -15.95 -12.57
N MET A 105 -2.67 -14.64 -12.67
CA MET A 105 -1.95 -13.66 -11.88
C MET A 105 -2.66 -13.38 -10.56
N PHE A 106 -1.88 -13.40 -9.48
CA PHE A 106 -2.31 -12.96 -8.17
C PHE A 106 -1.42 -11.83 -7.69
N VAL A 107 -2.01 -10.81 -7.06
CA VAL A 107 -1.29 -9.77 -6.35
C VAL A 107 -1.39 -9.98 -4.85
N LEU A 108 -0.32 -9.64 -4.16
CA LEU A 108 -0.28 -9.61 -2.71
C LEU A 108 -0.66 -8.20 -2.27
N LEU A 109 -1.89 -8.06 -1.79
CA LEU A 109 -2.37 -6.84 -1.16
C LEU A 109 -2.35 -7.04 0.34
N ALA A 110 -2.52 -5.98 1.11
CA ALA A 110 -2.69 -6.03 2.55
C ALA A 110 -4.09 -5.56 2.86
N TRP A 111 -4.73 -6.28 3.77
CA TRP A 111 -5.88 -5.74 4.45
C TRP A 111 -5.38 -4.73 5.48
N PRO A 112 -6.01 -3.55 5.60
CA PRO A 112 -5.71 -2.66 6.69
C PRO A 112 -6.02 -3.41 7.98
N SER A 113 -4.98 -3.81 8.71
CA SER A 113 -5.12 -4.11 10.13
C SER A 113 -5.72 -2.84 10.70
N ARG A 114 -6.97 -2.90 11.19
CA ARG A 114 -7.55 -1.75 11.87
C ARG A 114 -6.49 -1.28 12.86
N ARG A 115 -5.94 -0.08 12.67
CA ARG A 115 -5.37 0.64 13.79
C ARG A 115 -6.58 0.83 14.69
N THR A 116 -6.74 -0.06 15.65
CA THR A 116 -7.51 0.24 16.85
C THR A 116 -6.76 1.42 17.43
N ALA A 117 -7.15 2.64 17.06
CA ALA A 117 -6.82 3.81 17.83
C ALA A 117 -7.49 3.53 19.18
N VAL A 118 -6.74 2.91 20.09
CA VAL A 118 -7.10 2.97 21.50
C VAL A 118 -7.14 4.47 21.79
N PRO A 119 -8.29 5.04 22.18
CA PRO A 119 -8.30 6.41 22.63
C PRO A 119 -7.31 6.47 23.77
N THR A 120 -6.18 7.16 23.59
CA THR A 120 -5.33 7.55 24.70
C THR A 120 -6.24 8.35 25.61
N GLN A 121 -6.74 7.73 26.69
CA GLN A 121 -7.41 8.46 27.75
C GLN A 121 -6.43 9.54 28.17
N ALA A 122 -6.74 10.78 27.84
CA ALA A 122 -6.06 11.94 28.37
C ALA A 122 -6.19 11.82 29.88
N ARG A 123 -5.07 11.46 30.52
CA ARG A 123 -4.97 11.33 31.96
C ARG A 123 -5.33 12.70 32.55
N PRO A 124 -6.39 12.84 33.36
CA PRO A 124 -6.71 14.12 33.95
C PRO A 124 -5.53 14.52 34.84
N VAL A 125 -4.94 15.66 34.53
CA VAL A 125 -3.99 16.34 35.42
C VAL A 125 -4.79 16.71 36.66
N ARG A 126 -4.65 15.93 37.73
CA ARG A 126 -5.05 16.37 39.07
C ARG A 126 -4.10 17.51 39.44
N THR A 127 -4.56 18.74 39.23
CA THR A 127 -3.98 19.91 39.88
C THR A 127 -4.22 19.75 41.37
N ALA A 128 -3.23 19.20 42.08
CA ALA A 128 -3.19 19.25 43.53
C ALA A 128 -2.90 20.71 43.91
N VAL A 129 -3.94 21.48 44.20
CA VAL A 129 -3.79 22.74 44.94
C VAL A 129 -3.36 22.34 46.34
N GLY A 130 -2.11 22.66 46.68
CA GLY A 130 -1.56 22.50 48.01
C GLY A 130 -2.32 23.38 49.00
N ALA A 131 -2.86 22.76 50.04
CA ALA A 131 -3.21 23.44 51.27
C ALA A 131 -2.20 22.98 52.33
N SER A 132 -1.06 23.66 52.38
CA SER A 132 -0.14 23.60 53.50
C SER A 132 -0.72 24.38 54.68
N ALA A 133 -0.77 23.70 55.82
CA ALA A 133 -1.23 24.16 57.12
C ALA A 133 -0.40 25.33 57.68
N SER A 134 -1.01 26.15 58.53
CA SER A 134 -0.41 26.68 59.79
C SER A 134 -1.37 27.65 60.48
N GLY A 135 -1.43 27.61 61.82
CA GLY A 135 -1.77 28.80 62.61
C GLY A 135 -2.80 28.65 63.71
N SER A 136 -2.31 28.32 64.90
CA SER A 136 -2.90 28.51 66.23
C SER A 136 -3.39 29.94 66.52
N GLY A 137 -4.40 30.09 67.39
CA GLY A 137 -4.69 31.34 68.11
C GLY A 137 -6.05 31.33 68.81
N GLY A 138 -6.06 31.23 70.15
CA GLY A 138 -7.26 31.01 70.94
C GLY A 138 -8.08 32.24 71.35
N ARG A 139 -9.13 31.97 72.11
CA ARG A 139 -9.55 32.62 73.36
C ARG A 139 -10.58 31.74 74.04
#